data_AF-A0A2K5MT02-F1
#
_entry.id   AF-A0A2K5MT02-F1
#
_cell.length_a   1.000
_cell.length_b   1.000
_cell.length_c   1.000
_cell.angle_alpha   90.00
_cell.angle_beta   90.00
_cell.angle_gamma   90.00
#
_symmetry.space_group_name_H-M   'P 1'
#
loop_
_entity.id
_entity.type
_entity.pdbx_description
1 polymer ?
#
loop_
_entity_poly.entity_id
_entity_poly.type
_entity_poly.pdbx_seq_one_letter_code
_entity_poly.pdbx_strand_id
1 'polypeptide(L)'
;MALLLCLVGVTAALAHGCLHCHSKFSEKFSFYRHHVNLKSWWVGDIPVSGALLTDWSDDTMKELHLAIPAEITREKLDQVATAVYQRMDQLYQGKMYFPGYFPNELRNIFREQVHLIQNAIIESRLDCQRHCGIFQYETISCNNCTDSHVACFGYNCESSEQWESAVQGLLNYINNWHKQDVSMRATPAFLVSPAFRCLEPPHLANLTLEDAAECLKQH
;
A
#
# COMPACT_ATOMS: atom_id res chain seq x y z
N MET A 1 -0.10 -38.71 32.69
CA MET A 1 0.60 -38.20 31.49
C MET A 1 -0.07 -36.91 31.09
N ALA A 2 0.63 -35.78 31.26
CA ALA A 2 0.10 -34.44 31.05
C ALA A 2 0.12 -34.07 29.56
N LEU A 3 -1.02 -33.62 29.04
CA LEU A 3 -1.16 -33.09 27.69
C LEU A 3 -0.37 -31.79 27.55
N LEU A 4 0.67 -31.80 26.71
CA LEU A 4 1.33 -30.62 26.18
C LEU A 4 0.42 -30.02 25.09
N LEU A 5 -0.29 -28.96 25.44
CA LEU A 5 -0.94 -28.08 24.47
C LEU A 5 0.15 -27.21 23.81
N CYS A 6 0.53 -27.56 22.59
CA CYS A 6 1.29 -26.67 21.71
C CYS A 6 0.44 -25.44 21.38
N LEU A 7 0.68 -24.34 22.10
CA LEU A 7 0.31 -23.01 21.66
C LEU A 7 1.20 -22.65 20.46
N VAL A 8 0.73 -22.98 19.25
CA VAL A 8 1.24 -22.35 18.04
C VAL A 8 0.79 -20.89 18.12
N GLY A 9 1.67 -20.03 18.63
CA GLY A 9 1.49 -18.59 18.56
C GLY A 9 1.44 -18.20 17.10
N VAL A 10 0.24 -17.93 16.59
CA VAL A 10 0.07 -17.13 15.39
C VAL A 10 0.59 -15.75 15.76
N THR A 11 1.85 -15.48 15.44
CA THR A 11 2.34 -14.10 15.40
C THR A 11 1.49 -13.43 14.32
N ALA A 12 0.43 -12.73 14.75
CA ALA A 12 -0.21 -11.76 13.88
C ALA A 12 0.92 -10.88 13.39
N ALA A 13 1.19 -10.92 12.08
CA ALA A 13 2.17 -10.02 11.49
C ALA A 13 1.71 -8.61 11.88
N LEU A 14 2.45 -7.97 12.79
CA LEU A 14 2.20 -6.59 13.17
C LEU A 14 2.20 -5.82 11.86
N ALA A 15 1.13 -5.10 11.56
CA ALA A 15 1.06 -4.33 10.34
C ALA A 15 1.87 -3.06 10.58
N HIS A 16 3.07 -2.98 10.01
CA HIS A 16 4.05 -1.97 10.39
C HIS A 16 3.81 -0.59 9.73
N GLY A 17 2.91 -0.48 8.76
CA GLY A 17 2.66 0.77 8.04
C GLY A 17 3.73 1.05 6.97
N CYS A 18 3.31 1.67 5.87
CA CYS A 18 4.18 1.81 4.70
C CYS A 18 5.48 2.56 5.01
N LEU A 19 5.40 3.63 5.82
CA LEU A 19 6.57 4.42 6.17
C LEU A 19 7.61 3.62 6.97
N HIS A 20 7.19 2.63 7.76
CA HIS A 20 8.10 1.77 8.51
C HIS A 20 9.03 0.96 7.60
N CYS A 21 8.59 0.66 6.39
CA CYS A 21 9.37 -0.07 5.40
C CYS A 21 10.49 0.78 4.78
N HIS A 22 10.52 2.10 5.04
CA HIS A 22 11.63 2.95 4.59
C HIS A 22 12.89 2.66 5.40
N SER A 23 14.03 2.53 4.72
CA SER A 23 15.29 2.11 5.36
C SER A 23 15.79 3.04 6.46
N LYS A 24 15.38 4.32 6.45
CA LYS A 24 15.76 5.32 7.45
C LYS A 24 14.74 5.51 8.56
N PHE A 25 13.61 4.80 8.53
CA PHE A 25 12.53 4.97 9.49
C PHE A 25 12.99 4.76 10.92
N SER A 26 13.62 3.60 11.19
CA SER A 26 14.06 3.24 12.53
C SER A 26 15.03 4.27 13.13
N GLU A 27 16.01 4.72 12.33
CA GLU A 27 16.98 5.74 12.74
C GLU A 27 16.28 7.09 13.05
N LYS A 28 15.48 7.59 12.11
CA LYS A 28 14.78 8.88 12.24
C LYS A 28 13.79 8.88 13.41
N PHE A 29 12.94 7.86 13.53
CA PHE A 29 11.95 7.77 14.61
C PHE A 29 12.58 7.44 15.96
N SER A 30 13.73 6.76 16.00
CA SER A 30 14.54 6.68 17.22
C SER A 30 15.02 8.07 17.64
N PHE A 31 15.60 8.84 16.72
CA PHE A 31 16.05 10.21 16.99
C PHE A 31 14.92 11.08 17.55
N TYR A 32 13.75 11.12 16.88
CA TYR A 32 12.61 11.91 17.34
C TYR A 32 12.16 11.53 18.75
N ARG A 33 11.97 10.23 19.03
CA ARG A 33 11.56 9.75 20.37
C ARG A 33 12.55 10.16 21.46
N HIS A 34 13.86 10.06 21.20
CA HIS A 34 14.88 10.44 22.18
C HIS A 34 14.99 11.94 22.40
N HIS A 35 14.64 12.76 21.42
CA HIS A 35 14.75 14.21 21.50
C HIS A 35 13.43 14.88 21.90
N VAL A 36 12.41 14.06 22.22
CA VAL A 36 11.09 14.51 22.68
C VAL A 36 11.11 15.17 24.07
N ASN A 37 12.28 15.21 24.72
CA ASN A 37 12.48 15.77 26.06
C ASN A 37 13.50 16.92 26.07
N LEU A 38 14.13 17.24 24.92
CA LEU A 38 15.32 18.09 24.85
C LEU A 38 15.03 19.57 24.58
N LYS A 39 13.77 19.96 24.44
CA LYS A 39 13.36 21.37 24.34
C LYS A 39 12.17 21.63 25.26
N SER A 40 12.14 22.86 25.78
CA SER A 40 11.16 23.51 26.65
C SER A 40 9.70 23.28 26.25
N TRP A 41 9.21 22.06 26.48
CA TRP A 41 7.84 21.65 26.21
C TRP A 41 7.08 21.50 27.52
N TRP A 42 5.77 21.62 27.42
CA TRP A 42 4.92 21.46 28.58
C TRP A 42 4.96 20.01 29.05
N VAL A 43 4.96 19.79 30.36
CA VAL A 43 5.10 18.44 30.97
C VAL A 43 4.08 17.44 30.40
N GLY A 44 2.88 17.91 30.03
CA GLY A 44 1.83 17.10 29.41
C GLY A 44 2.06 16.75 27.93
N ASP A 45 2.89 17.50 27.20
CA ASP A 45 3.14 17.27 25.78
C ASP A 45 4.09 16.08 25.55
N ILE A 46 5.04 15.86 26.47
CA ILE A 46 6.03 14.78 26.39
C ILE A 46 5.37 13.39 26.32
N PRO A 47 4.50 12.98 27.27
CA PRO A 47 3.90 11.64 27.22
C PRO A 47 2.99 11.46 26.00
N VAL A 48 2.24 12.50 25.61
CA VAL A 48 1.35 12.44 24.43
C VAL A 48 2.16 12.28 23.15
N SER A 49 3.24 13.05 23.01
CA SER A 49 4.10 13.00 21.82
C SER A 49 4.91 11.71 21.75
N GLY A 50 5.37 11.22 22.90
CA GLY A 50 6.04 9.92 23.00
C GLY A 50 5.16 8.76 22.56
N ALA A 51 3.88 8.76 22.95
CA ALA A 51 2.90 7.78 22.51
C ALA A 51 2.68 7.87 20.99
N LEU A 52 2.39 9.07 20.46
CA LEU A 52 2.20 9.28 19.02
C LEU A 52 3.37 8.77 18.16
N LEU A 53 4.62 8.99 18.60
CA LEU A 53 5.80 8.54 17.87
C LEU A 53 6.05 7.03 18.00
N THR A 54 5.61 6.41 19.09
CA THR A 54 5.75 4.98 19.33
C THR A 54 4.74 4.19 18.51
N ASP A 55 3.48 4.64 18.52
CA ASP A 55 2.37 3.96 17.87
C ASP A 55 2.24 4.31 16.38
N TRP A 56 3.07 5.23 15.88
CA TRP A 56 3.03 5.79 14.53
C TRP A 56 2.88 4.74 13.41
N SER A 57 3.68 3.67 13.49
CA SER A 57 3.68 2.54 12.56
C SER A 57 2.31 1.85 12.51
N ASP A 58 1.84 1.44 13.69
CA ASP A 58 0.64 0.64 13.83
C ASP A 58 -0.62 1.48 13.54
N ASP A 59 -0.62 2.74 13.95
CA ASP A 59 -1.70 3.68 13.69
C ASP A 59 -1.79 4.06 12.22
N THR A 60 -0.66 4.09 11.48
CA THR A 60 -0.69 4.31 10.02
C THR A 60 -1.57 3.27 9.34
N MET A 61 -1.45 1.99 9.71
CA MET A 61 -2.25 0.93 9.10
C MET A 61 -3.73 0.98 9.47
N LYS A 62 -4.03 1.42 10.70
CA LYS A 62 -5.42 1.61 11.15
C LYS A 62 -6.12 2.71 10.34
N GLU A 63 -5.41 3.80 10.07
CA GLU A 63 -5.96 5.00 9.43
C GLU A 63 -5.96 4.95 7.90
N LEU A 64 -5.16 4.06 7.30
CA LEU A 64 -5.04 3.98 5.84
C LEU A 64 -6.37 3.62 5.16
N HIS A 65 -7.25 2.85 5.82
CA HIS A 65 -8.63 2.54 5.41
C HIS A 65 -8.82 2.29 3.90
N LEU A 66 -7.93 1.50 3.27
CA LEU A 66 -8.03 1.19 1.85
C LEU A 66 -8.87 -0.07 1.60
N ALA A 67 -9.77 0.00 0.62
CA ALA A 67 -10.46 -1.17 0.06
C ALA A 67 -9.56 -2.01 -0.87
N ILE A 68 -8.30 -1.62 -1.01
CA ILE A 68 -7.29 -2.21 -1.89
C ILE A 68 -6.05 -2.61 -1.07
N PRO A 69 -5.29 -3.63 -1.51
CA PRO A 69 -4.01 -3.98 -0.88
C PRO A 69 -3.11 -2.76 -0.69
N ALA A 70 -2.61 -2.61 0.54
CA ALA A 70 -1.68 -1.55 0.93
C ALA A 70 -0.27 -1.89 0.41
N GLU A 71 -0.06 -1.61 -0.87
CA GLU A 71 1.18 -1.85 -1.59
C GLU A 71 1.63 -0.58 -2.30
N ILE A 72 2.88 -0.18 -2.08
CA ILE A 72 3.44 1.08 -2.57
C ILE A 72 4.73 0.82 -3.34
N THR A 73 4.99 1.58 -4.40
CA THR A 73 6.28 1.50 -5.10
C THR A 73 7.41 2.09 -4.24
N ARG A 74 8.64 1.61 -4.44
CA ARG A 74 9.80 2.14 -3.69
C ARG A 74 9.98 3.64 -3.88
N GLU A 75 9.80 4.12 -5.11
CA GLU A 75 9.93 5.53 -5.46
C GLU A 75 8.91 6.39 -4.69
N LYS A 76 7.63 6.02 -4.73
CA LYS A 76 6.58 6.77 -4.01
C LYS A 76 6.77 6.69 -2.50
N LEU A 77 7.23 5.56 -1.96
CA LEU A 77 7.58 5.44 -0.55
C LEU A 77 8.71 6.41 -0.15
N ASP A 78 9.74 6.54 -0.98
CA ASP A 78 10.85 7.47 -0.72
C ASP A 78 10.40 8.94 -0.76
N GLN A 79 9.48 9.28 -1.68
CA GLN A 79 8.86 10.62 -1.74
C GLN A 79 8.06 10.92 -0.46
N VAL A 80 7.19 9.99 -0.04
CA VAL A 80 6.43 10.12 1.22
C VAL A 80 7.39 10.29 2.40
N ALA A 81 8.40 9.42 2.50
CA ALA A 81 9.35 9.45 3.61
C ALA A 81 10.13 10.77 3.67
N THR A 82 10.60 11.25 2.53
CA THR A 82 11.29 12.54 2.42
C THR A 82 10.40 13.68 2.90
N ALA A 83 9.14 13.74 2.47
CA ALA A 83 8.19 14.77 2.90
C ALA A 83 7.95 14.72 4.42
N VAL A 84 7.71 13.53 4.97
CA VAL A 84 7.49 13.36 6.43
C VAL A 84 8.73 13.75 7.22
N TYR A 85 9.92 13.27 6.83
CA TYR A 85 11.15 13.61 7.56
C TYR A 85 11.46 15.08 7.51
N GLN A 86 11.23 15.76 6.38
CA GLN A 86 11.41 17.22 6.28
C GLN A 86 10.48 17.96 7.24
N ARG A 87 9.19 17.58 7.31
CA ARG A 87 8.24 18.18 8.25
C ARG A 87 8.61 17.93 9.71
N MET A 88 9.03 16.70 10.02
CA MET A 88 9.49 16.33 11.36
C MET A 88 10.74 17.11 11.74
N ASP A 89 11.76 17.17 10.89
CA ASP A 89 12.98 17.92 11.12
C ASP A 89 12.68 19.43 11.34
N GLN A 90 11.76 20.01 10.55
CA GLN A 90 11.28 21.40 10.74
C GLN A 90 10.62 21.61 12.09
N LEU A 91 9.72 20.70 12.50
CA LEU A 91 9.04 20.78 13.80
C LEU A 91 10.06 20.75 14.95
N TYR A 92 11.07 19.89 14.89
CA TYR A 92 12.12 19.79 15.93
C TYR A 92 13.08 20.99 15.94
N GLN A 93 13.27 21.68 14.81
CA GLN A 93 14.05 22.91 14.73
C GLN A 93 13.29 24.12 15.29
N GLY A 94 11.95 24.12 15.19
CA GLY A 94 11.08 25.19 15.65
C GLY A 94 11.27 25.58 17.11
N LYS A 95 10.99 26.85 17.42
CA LYS A 95 10.84 27.34 18.79
C LYS A 95 9.36 27.33 19.13
N MET A 96 9.00 26.69 20.24
CA MET A 96 7.60 26.47 20.62
C MET A 96 7.30 27.26 21.89
N TYR A 97 6.20 28.00 21.89
CA TYR A 97 5.91 28.98 22.94
C TYR A 97 4.59 28.70 23.68
N PHE A 98 3.85 27.62 23.36
CA PHE A 98 2.57 27.31 24.02
C PHE A 98 2.27 25.81 24.15
N PRO A 99 1.50 25.39 25.19
CA PRO A 99 1.14 23.99 25.43
C PRO A 99 0.30 23.38 24.32
N GLY A 100 0.51 22.09 24.05
CA GLY A 100 -0.28 21.33 23.08
C GLY A 100 0.10 21.57 21.63
N TYR A 101 0.95 22.55 21.32
CA TYR A 101 1.40 22.84 19.95
C TYR A 101 2.09 21.64 19.32
N PHE A 102 3.13 21.13 19.97
CA PHE A 102 3.95 20.04 19.44
C PHE A 102 3.16 18.76 19.15
N PRO A 103 2.37 18.22 20.09
CA PRO A 103 1.55 17.04 19.80
C PRO A 103 0.43 17.33 18.78
N ASN A 104 0.00 18.58 18.60
CA ASN A 104 -0.93 18.93 17.52
C ASN A 104 -0.24 18.88 16.14
N GLU A 105 0.95 19.47 16.03
CA GLU A 105 1.73 19.42 14.79
C GLU A 105 2.15 17.99 14.43
N LEU A 106 2.54 17.16 15.40
CA LEU A 106 2.79 15.73 15.15
C LEU A 106 1.57 15.02 14.55
N ARG A 107 0.36 15.29 15.08
CA ARG A 107 -0.88 14.73 14.52
C ARG A 107 -1.16 15.24 13.12
N ASN A 108 -0.84 16.50 12.82
CA ASN A 108 -0.99 17.05 11.47
C ASN A 108 -0.04 16.35 10.50
N ILE A 109 1.24 16.20 10.85
CA ILE A 109 2.23 15.48 10.03
C ILE A 109 1.78 14.02 9.81
N PHE A 110 1.27 13.37 10.84
CA PHE A 110 0.75 12.01 10.74
C PHE A 110 -0.43 11.91 9.75
N ARG A 111 -1.43 12.80 9.86
CA ARG A 111 -2.56 12.83 8.93
C ARG A 111 -2.12 13.11 7.49
N GLU A 112 -1.20 14.08 7.31
CA GLU A 112 -0.61 14.37 6.00
C GLU A 112 0.10 13.15 5.42
N GLN A 113 0.87 12.40 6.23
CA GLN A 113 1.47 11.14 5.80
C GLN A 113 0.42 10.15 5.31
N VAL A 114 -0.64 9.91 6.07
CA VAL A 114 -1.68 8.95 5.69
C VAL A 114 -2.25 9.30 4.31
N HIS A 115 -2.55 10.59 4.07
CA HIS A 115 -3.00 11.05 2.76
C HIS A 115 -1.97 10.87 1.65
N LEU A 116 -0.70 11.18 1.90
CA LEU A 116 0.37 10.97 0.91
C LEU A 116 0.51 9.48 0.54
N ILE A 117 0.40 8.58 1.51
CA ILE A 117 0.43 7.13 1.27
C ILE A 117 -0.80 6.69 0.46
N GLN A 118 -2.00 7.12 0.85
CA GLN A 118 -3.23 6.79 0.10
C GLN A 118 -3.12 7.22 -1.36
N ASN A 119 -2.73 8.47 -1.60
CA ASN A 119 -2.57 9.01 -2.94
C ASN A 119 -1.51 8.24 -3.72
N ALA A 120 -0.35 7.94 -3.13
CA ALA A 120 0.70 7.16 -3.78
C ALA A 120 0.22 5.78 -4.24
N ILE A 121 -0.54 5.06 -3.40
CA ILE A 121 -1.07 3.74 -3.71
C ILE A 121 -2.14 3.83 -4.82
N ILE A 122 -3.02 4.83 -4.74
CA ILE A 122 -4.08 5.04 -5.74
C ILE A 122 -3.49 5.47 -7.08
N GLU A 123 -2.58 6.44 -7.10
CA GLU A 123 -1.89 6.91 -8.31
C GLU A 123 -1.17 5.77 -9.02
N SER A 124 -0.42 4.94 -8.30
CA SER A 124 0.29 3.79 -8.89
C SER A 124 -0.66 2.83 -9.62
N ARG A 125 -1.89 2.66 -9.11
CA ARG A 125 -2.91 1.85 -9.77
C ARG A 125 -3.52 2.53 -10.98
N LEU A 126 -3.79 3.83 -10.89
CA LEU A 126 -4.31 4.61 -12.01
C LEU A 126 -3.30 4.67 -13.16
N ASP A 127 -2.02 4.87 -12.85
CA ASP A 127 -0.95 4.86 -13.83
C ASP A 127 -0.81 3.49 -14.48
N CYS A 128 -0.91 2.41 -13.69
CA CYS A 128 -0.98 1.05 -14.24
C CYS A 128 -2.14 0.89 -15.25
N GLN A 129 -3.33 1.41 -14.94
CA GLN A 129 -4.52 1.32 -15.81
C GLN A 129 -4.44 2.18 -17.09
N ARG A 130 -3.53 3.17 -17.12
CA ARG A 130 -3.27 4.01 -18.30
C ARG A 130 -2.36 3.33 -19.33
N HIS A 131 -1.84 2.15 -19.05
CA HIS A 131 -1.19 1.31 -20.05
C HIS A 131 -2.23 0.56 -20.89
N CYS A 132 -1.78 -0.11 -21.95
CA CYS A 132 -2.60 -1.04 -22.71
C CYS A 132 -2.19 -2.47 -22.35
N GLY A 133 -3.14 -3.29 -21.91
CA GLY A 133 -2.91 -4.70 -21.57
C GLY A 133 -2.43 -4.95 -20.14
N ILE A 134 -1.95 -6.16 -19.89
CA ILE A 134 -1.46 -6.56 -18.57
C ILE A 134 -0.15 -5.85 -18.28
N PHE A 135 -0.11 -5.12 -17.17
CA PHE A 135 1.08 -4.48 -16.65
C PHE A 135 1.33 -4.95 -15.22
N GLN A 136 2.60 -5.15 -14.88
CA GLN A 136 3.03 -5.55 -13.55
C GLN A 136 4.15 -4.62 -13.09
N TYR A 137 4.06 -4.17 -11.84
CA TYR A 137 5.06 -3.29 -11.25
C TYR A 137 5.44 -3.77 -9.85
N GLU A 138 6.68 -3.47 -9.48
CA GLU A 138 7.25 -3.83 -8.18
C GLU A 138 6.76 -2.91 -7.08
N THR A 139 6.41 -3.51 -5.96
CA THR A 139 5.89 -2.84 -4.77
C THR A 139 6.53 -3.38 -3.51
N ILE A 140 6.31 -2.69 -2.41
CA ILE A 140 6.55 -3.20 -1.06
C ILE A 140 5.19 -3.30 -0.37
N SER A 141 4.95 -4.42 0.30
CA SER A 141 3.78 -4.59 1.17
C SER A 141 3.95 -3.79 2.45
N CYS A 142 3.00 -2.90 2.74
CA CYS A 142 3.02 -2.06 3.94
C CYS A 142 2.79 -2.85 5.25
N ASN A 143 2.37 -4.11 5.16
CA ASN A 143 2.12 -4.93 6.34
C ASN A 143 3.41 -5.51 6.92
N ASN A 144 4.27 -6.04 6.05
CA ASN A 144 5.42 -6.87 6.43
C ASN A 144 6.73 -6.41 5.76
N CYS A 145 6.71 -5.33 5.00
CA CYS A 145 7.87 -4.76 4.31
C CYS A 145 8.60 -5.72 3.37
N THR A 146 7.90 -6.74 2.86
CA THR A 146 8.44 -7.64 1.85
C THR A 146 8.18 -7.08 0.46
N ASP A 147 9.09 -7.38 -0.45
CA ASP A 147 8.92 -7.11 -1.87
C ASP A 147 7.69 -7.86 -2.38
N SER A 148 6.91 -7.16 -3.19
CA SER A 148 5.66 -7.62 -3.77
C SER A 148 5.58 -7.14 -5.22
N HIS A 149 4.53 -7.57 -5.90
CA HIS A 149 4.21 -7.09 -7.23
C HIS A 149 2.71 -6.99 -7.39
N VAL A 150 2.27 -5.92 -8.04
CA VAL A 150 0.87 -5.73 -8.39
C VAL A 150 0.74 -5.83 -9.90
N ALA A 151 -0.18 -6.70 -10.34
CA ALA A 151 -0.62 -6.74 -11.72
C ALA A 151 -1.92 -5.94 -11.88
N CYS A 152 -2.06 -5.25 -13.01
CA CYS A 152 -3.31 -4.66 -13.45
C CYS A 152 -3.54 -4.92 -14.94
N PHE A 153 -4.76 -4.67 -15.41
CA PHE A 153 -5.08 -4.57 -16.81
C PHE A 153 -5.39 -3.11 -17.15
N GLY A 154 -4.69 -2.56 -18.13
CA GLY A 154 -4.91 -1.22 -18.63
C GLY A 154 -5.71 -1.21 -19.93
N TYR A 155 -6.52 -0.17 -20.09
CA TYR A 155 -7.52 -0.06 -21.16
C TYR A 155 -7.14 0.94 -22.25
N ASN A 156 -6.03 1.66 -22.06
CA ASN A 156 -5.65 2.78 -22.91
C ASN A 156 -4.84 2.30 -24.13
N CYS A 157 -5.52 1.60 -25.03
CA CYS A 157 -4.95 1.09 -26.28
C CYS A 157 -5.24 2.06 -27.43
N GLU A 158 -4.22 2.37 -28.24
CA GLU A 158 -4.28 3.34 -29.33
C GLU A 158 -4.85 2.77 -30.64
N SER A 159 -4.85 1.45 -30.81
CA SER A 159 -5.41 0.76 -31.98
C SER A 159 -6.21 -0.49 -31.61
N SER A 160 -7.06 -0.94 -32.53
CA SER A 160 -7.79 -2.20 -32.40
C SER A 160 -6.86 -3.41 -32.33
N GLU A 161 -5.73 -3.41 -33.06
CA GLU A 161 -4.76 -4.50 -32.97
C GLU A 161 -4.10 -4.53 -31.59
N GLN A 162 -3.80 -3.36 -31.02
CA GLN A 162 -3.22 -3.26 -29.68
C GLN A 162 -4.21 -3.73 -28.61
N TRP A 163 -5.49 -3.39 -28.74
CA TRP A 163 -6.56 -3.89 -27.88
C TRP A 163 -6.72 -5.41 -27.96
N GLU A 164 -6.76 -5.98 -29.16
CA GLU A 164 -6.86 -7.42 -29.35
C GLU A 164 -5.67 -8.17 -28.73
N SER A 165 -4.45 -7.66 -28.94
CA SER A 165 -3.25 -8.18 -28.29
C SER A 165 -3.30 -8.09 -26.77
N ALA A 166 -3.84 -6.99 -26.22
CA ALA A 166 -4.02 -6.80 -24.78
C ALA A 166 -4.99 -7.84 -24.19
N VAL A 167 -6.13 -8.05 -24.83
CA VAL A 167 -7.14 -9.05 -24.42
C VAL A 167 -6.55 -10.46 -24.50
N GLN A 168 -5.81 -10.79 -25.57
CA GLN A 168 -5.13 -12.08 -25.67
C GLN A 168 -4.11 -12.27 -24.54
N GLY A 169 -3.37 -11.22 -24.18
CA GLY A 169 -2.45 -11.22 -23.05
C GLY A 169 -3.15 -11.45 -21.71
N LEU A 170 -4.30 -10.83 -21.50
CA LEU A 170 -5.16 -11.03 -20.33
C LEU A 170 -5.66 -12.48 -20.22
N LEU A 171 -6.17 -13.07 -21.31
CA LEU A 171 -6.63 -14.47 -21.31
C LEU A 171 -5.48 -15.42 -20.98
N ASN A 172 -4.29 -15.19 -21.55
CA ASN A 172 -3.09 -15.95 -21.23
C ASN A 172 -2.70 -15.82 -19.74
N TYR A 173 -2.78 -14.61 -19.20
CA TYR A 173 -2.51 -14.33 -17.79
C TYR A 173 -3.49 -15.09 -16.87
N ILE A 174 -4.81 -15.02 -17.15
CA ILE A 174 -5.85 -15.72 -16.38
C ILE A 174 -5.63 -17.25 -16.44
N ASN A 175 -5.32 -17.79 -17.63
CA ASN A 175 -5.05 -19.22 -17.80
C ASN A 175 -3.81 -19.68 -17.01
N ASN A 176 -2.75 -18.88 -16.99
CA ASN A 176 -1.56 -19.17 -16.20
C ASN A 176 -1.84 -19.07 -14.71
N TRP A 177 -2.58 -18.04 -14.29
CA TRP A 177 -3.03 -17.87 -12.91
C TRP A 177 -3.86 -19.06 -12.43
N HIS A 178 -4.78 -19.58 -13.26
CA HIS A 178 -5.56 -20.78 -12.96
C HIS A 178 -4.74 -22.08 -12.85
N LYS A 179 -3.52 -22.11 -13.40
CA LYS A 179 -2.59 -23.25 -13.27
C LYS A 179 -1.66 -23.15 -12.07
N GLN A 180 -1.55 -21.98 -11.42
CA GLN A 180 -0.73 -21.81 -10.22
C GLN A 180 -1.30 -22.59 -9.04
N ASP A 181 -0.41 -23.08 -8.17
CA ASP A 181 -0.77 -23.76 -6.92
C ASP A 181 -1.66 -22.86 -6.07
N VAL A 182 -2.76 -23.42 -5.55
CA VAL A 182 -3.76 -22.70 -4.76
C VAL A 182 -3.14 -22.05 -3.52
N SER A 183 -2.09 -22.65 -2.95
CA SER A 183 -1.38 -22.12 -1.78
C SER A 183 -0.52 -20.89 -2.06
N MET A 184 -0.16 -20.64 -3.32
CA MET A 184 0.65 -19.49 -3.75
C MET A 184 -0.16 -18.44 -4.52
N ARG A 185 -1.44 -18.71 -4.76
CA ARG A 185 -2.29 -17.89 -5.63
C ARG A 185 -2.81 -16.67 -4.89
N ALA A 186 -2.20 -15.51 -5.12
CA ALA A 186 -2.82 -14.23 -4.84
C ALA A 186 -3.79 -13.88 -5.98
N THR A 187 -5.07 -13.60 -5.67
CA THR A 187 -6.03 -13.11 -6.68
C THR A 187 -5.77 -11.63 -6.95
N PRO A 188 -5.38 -11.24 -8.17
CA PRO A 188 -5.23 -9.83 -8.51
C PRO A 188 -6.53 -9.09 -8.32
N ALA A 189 -6.46 -7.90 -7.71
CA ALA A 189 -7.64 -7.11 -7.38
C ALA A 189 -8.50 -6.79 -8.62
N PHE A 190 -7.89 -6.63 -9.80
CA PHE A 190 -8.63 -6.34 -11.02
C PHE A 190 -9.52 -7.51 -11.46
N LEU A 191 -9.14 -8.78 -11.22
CA LEU A 191 -9.97 -9.93 -11.59
C LEU A 191 -11.27 -10.05 -10.78
N VAL A 192 -11.35 -9.36 -9.64
CA VAL A 192 -12.56 -9.29 -8.80
C VAL A 192 -13.47 -8.12 -9.21
N SER A 193 -13.02 -7.27 -10.15
CA SER A 193 -13.81 -6.14 -10.64
C SER A 193 -15.03 -6.63 -11.45
N PRO A 194 -16.19 -5.96 -11.34
CA PRO A 194 -17.36 -6.24 -12.17
C PRO A 194 -17.07 -6.28 -13.67
N ALA A 195 -16.06 -5.52 -14.12
CA ALA A 195 -15.63 -5.46 -15.52
C ALA A 195 -15.16 -6.81 -16.10
N PHE A 196 -14.76 -7.77 -15.25
CA PHE A 196 -14.28 -9.08 -15.67
C PHE A 196 -15.28 -10.23 -15.42
N ARG A 197 -16.52 -9.93 -15.00
CA ARG A 197 -17.54 -10.98 -14.75
C ARG A 197 -17.81 -11.87 -15.95
N CYS A 198 -17.69 -11.34 -17.17
CA CYS A 198 -17.85 -12.14 -18.39
C CYS A 198 -16.70 -13.11 -18.66
N LEU A 199 -15.56 -12.95 -17.98
CA LEU A 199 -14.40 -13.83 -18.07
C LEU A 199 -14.37 -14.86 -16.93
N GLU A 200 -15.50 -15.10 -16.24
CA GLU A 200 -15.57 -16.14 -15.21
C GLU A 200 -15.46 -17.56 -15.80
N PRO A 201 -14.97 -18.56 -15.03
CA PRO A 201 -14.71 -19.93 -15.50
C PRO A 201 -15.82 -20.63 -16.30
N PRO A 202 -17.13 -20.53 -15.95
CA PRO A 202 -18.19 -21.14 -16.77
C PRO A 202 -18.33 -20.50 -18.17
N HIS A 203 -17.80 -19.30 -18.38
CA HIS A 203 -17.82 -18.58 -19.65
C HIS A 203 -16.51 -18.75 -20.45
N LEU A 204 -15.37 -18.94 -19.77
CA LEU A 204 -14.05 -19.10 -20.40
C LEU A 204 -13.93 -20.30 -21.34
N ALA A 205 -14.69 -21.38 -21.12
CA ALA A 205 -14.57 -22.61 -21.91
C ALA A 205 -15.01 -22.47 -23.37
N ASN A 206 -15.85 -21.47 -23.69
CA ASN A 206 -16.43 -21.25 -25.03
C ASN A 206 -16.23 -19.83 -25.56
N LEU A 207 -15.45 -18.99 -24.86
CA LEU A 207 -15.28 -17.58 -25.22
C LEU A 207 -14.27 -17.44 -26.38
N THR A 208 -14.66 -16.79 -27.47
CA THR A 208 -13.72 -16.38 -28.52
C THR A 208 -12.96 -15.12 -28.10
N LEU A 209 -11.85 -14.81 -28.76
CA LEU A 209 -11.10 -13.57 -28.53
C LEU A 209 -11.97 -12.33 -28.85
N GLU A 210 -12.82 -12.43 -29.85
CA GLU A 210 -13.77 -11.39 -30.25
C GLU A 210 -14.83 -11.17 -29.16
N ASP A 211 -15.40 -12.24 -28.59
CA ASP A 211 -16.36 -12.16 -27.48
C ASP A 211 -15.72 -11.53 -26.22
N ALA A 212 -14.47 -11.88 -25.92
CA ALA A 212 -13.72 -11.30 -24.80
C ALA A 212 -13.47 -9.80 -25.02
N ALA A 213 -13.03 -9.45 -26.23
CA ALA A 213 -12.71 -8.07 -26.59
C ALA A 213 -13.97 -7.19 -26.66
N GLU A 214 -15.11 -7.74 -27.06
CA GLU A 214 -16.39 -7.05 -27.06
C GLU A 214 -16.94 -6.86 -25.64
N CYS A 215 -16.84 -7.88 -24.78
CA CYS A 215 -17.25 -7.74 -23.39
C CYS A 215 -16.49 -6.62 -22.68
N LEU A 216 -15.16 -6.59 -22.84
CA LEU A 216 -14.30 -5.64 -22.13
C LEU A 216 -14.39 -4.21 -22.65
N LYS A 217 -14.98 -3.98 -23.84
CA LYS A 217 -15.20 -2.63 -24.41
C LYS A 217 -16.29 -1.82 -23.70
N GLN A 218 -17.12 -2.44 -22.86
CA GLN A 218 -18.22 -1.76 -22.16
C GLN A 218 -17.78 -1.02 -20.88
N HIS A 219 -16.48 -1.04 -20.56
CA HIS A 219 -15.88 -0.48 -19.34
C HIS A 219 -14.64 0.35 -19.66
#